data_AF-A0A317HDY7-F1
#
_entry.id   AF-A0A317HDY7-F1
#
_cell.length_a   1.000
_cell.length_b   1.000
_cell.length_c   1.000
_cell.angle_alpha   90.00
_cell.angle_beta   90.00
_cell.angle_gamma   90.00
#
_symmetry.space_group_name_H-M   'P 1'
#
loop_
_entity.id
_entity.type
_entity.pdbx_description
1 polymer ?
#
loop_
_entity_poly.entity_id
_entity_poly.type
_entity_poly.pdbx_seq_one_letter_code
_entity_poly.pdbx_strand_id
1 'polypeptide(L)'
;MKRTIIAFLFFLVSAIGIFYACKKEIKPHPPIAPPIANAGRDTTIVLTSCDTTASIMLNGSGSTDASSKISAYAWAVIQAPPLYFPTIFAPKVSLKLPAGMYQFELTVTNAQGLSAKDTVSINVIVSAYDLDINLTGEFVFYDKYEGGCYYVPCYWVDSTYGYGTGSFAPLGKYAFYVYETADTSLIKDIHTTNFGLYFDGDQQSLYGVLSTNFRTLIENGGGAFTGTFTISKGSAQGCNPNIFNGLSPLNVTGTVTITSKNLSVIAGTVSMNLKGKTYF
;
A
#
# COMPACT_ATOMS: atom_id res chain seq x y z
N MET A 1 31.87 -105.91 -64.80
CA MET A 1 30.66 -105.25 -65.34
C MET A 1 30.17 -104.23 -64.32
N LYS A 2 29.99 -102.95 -64.72
CA LYS A 2 29.39 -101.78 -63.99
C LYS A 2 30.20 -101.18 -62.80
N ARG A 3 30.81 -99.99 -62.94
CA ARG A 3 30.31 -98.57 -62.76
C ARG A 3 30.20 -98.22 -61.25
N THR A 4 30.62 -97.10 -60.64
CA THR A 4 30.79 -95.64 -60.98
C THR A 4 31.37 -94.97 -59.68
N ILE A 5 32.46 -94.15 -59.64
CA ILE A 5 32.59 -92.67 -59.81
C ILE A 5 32.32 -91.77 -58.53
N ILE A 6 33.23 -90.78 -58.28
CA ILE A 6 33.12 -89.46 -57.54
C ILE A 6 33.13 -89.47 -55.99
N ALA A 7 33.73 -88.54 -55.21
CA ALA A 7 34.69 -87.43 -55.40
C ALA A 7 35.17 -86.89 -54.02
N PHE A 8 36.25 -86.09 -54.05
CA PHE A 8 36.90 -85.29 -52.99
C PHE A 8 35.98 -84.50 -52.03
N LEU A 9 36.40 -84.28 -50.77
CA LEU A 9 36.52 -82.92 -50.19
C LEU A 9 37.33 -82.84 -48.87
N PHE A 10 38.15 -81.79 -48.79
CA PHE A 10 38.96 -81.28 -47.68
C PHE A 10 38.16 -80.86 -46.44
N PHE A 11 38.72 -81.03 -45.23
CA PHE A 11 38.33 -80.28 -44.02
C PHE A 11 39.51 -79.44 -43.53
N LEU A 12 39.35 -78.11 -43.54
CA LEU A 12 40.26 -77.14 -42.93
C LEU A 12 39.48 -76.21 -41.99
N VAL A 13 40.12 -75.91 -40.87
CA VAL A 13 39.66 -75.19 -39.68
C VAL A 13 39.25 -73.73 -39.98
N SER A 14 38.20 -73.22 -39.34
CA SER A 14 38.12 -71.78 -39.04
C SER A 14 37.37 -71.49 -37.74
N ALA A 15 38.09 -70.98 -36.75
CA ALA A 15 37.54 -70.38 -35.55
C ALA A 15 36.78 -69.09 -35.90
N ILE A 16 35.48 -69.04 -35.63
CA ILE A 16 34.66 -67.85 -35.79
C ILE A 16 34.69 -67.07 -34.47
N GLY A 17 35.55 -66.05 -34.42
CA GLY A 17 35.47 -65.01 -33.39
C GLY A 17 34.24 -64.15 -33.63
N ILE A 18 33.26 -64.26 -32.73
CA ILE A 18 32.06 -63.41 -32.75
C ILE A 18 32.48 -62.01 -32.29
N PHE A 19 32.67 -61.11 -33.25
CA PHE A 19 32.75 -59.67 -32.97
C PHE A 19 31.36 -59.18 -32.52
N TYR A 20 31.12 -59.14 -31.21
CA TYR A 20 30.08 -58.29 -30.64
C TYR A 20 30.52 -56.83 -30.83
N ALA A 21 30.23 -56.27 -32.00
CA ALA A 21 30.34 -54.84 -32.23
C ALA A 21 29.33 -54.13 -31.32
N CYS A 22 29.84 -53.41 -30.33
CA CYS A 22 29.07 -52.52 -29.49
C CYS A 22 28.51 -51.39 -30.37
N LYS A 23 27.27 -51.52 -30.82
CA LYS A 23 26.57 -50.45 -31.54
C LYS A 23 26.23 -49.37 -30.50
N LYS A 24 27.08 -48.34 -30.41
CA LYS A 24 26.83 -47.17 -29.57
C LYS A 24 25.51 -46.54 -30.03
N GLU A 25 24.45 -46.66 -29.25
CA GLU A 25 23.22 -45.91 -29.50
C GLU A 25 23.53 -44.42 -29.39
N ILE A 26 23.51 -43.71 -30.52
CA ILE A 26 23.51 -42.26 -30.53
C ILE A 26 22.08 -41.86 -30.17
N LYS A 27 21.79 -41.63 -28.89
CA LYS A 27 20.55 -40.92 -28.52
C LYS A 27 20.59 -39.58 -29.25
N PRO A 28 19.59 -39.24 -30.09
CA PRO A 28 19.54 -37.92 -30.71
C PRO A 28 19.64 -36.87 -29.62
N HIS A 29 20.64 -36.00 -29.69
CA HIS A 29 20.67 -34.83 -28.82
C HIS A 29 19.41 -34.02 -29.14
N PRO A 30 18.66 -33.53 -28.15
CA PRO A 30 17.53 -32.65 -28.41
C PRO A 30 17.98 -31.49 -29.31
N PRO A 31 17.14 -31.04 -30.26
CA PRO A 31 17.44 -29.85 -31.05
C PRO A 31 17.83 -28.68 -30.13
N ILE A 32 18.88 -27.95 -30.50
CA ILE A 32 19.30 -26.74 -29.78
C ILE A 32 18.11 -25.76 -29.79
N ALA A 33 17.66 -25.35 -28.61
CA ALA A 33 16.50 -24.49 -28.45
C ALA A 33 16.73 -23.49 -27.29
N PRO A 34 16.10 -22.31 -27.32
CA PRO A 34 16.13 -21.41 -26.18
C PRO A 34 15.39 -22.03 -24.98
N PRO A 35 15.68 -21.58 -23.75
CA PRO A 35 14.92 -21.99 -22.58
C PRO A 35 13.47 -21.47 -22.66
N ILE A 36 12.61 -22.00 -21.81
CA ILE A 36 11.28 -21.45 -21.52
C ILE A 36 11.41 -20.70 -20.19
N ALA A 37 11.36 -19.36 -20.26
CA ALA A 37 11.34 -18.51 -19.08
C ALA A 37 9.95 -18.57 -18.41
N ASN A 38 9.93 -18.57 -17.09
CA ASN A 38 8.72 -18.55 -16.27
C ASN A 38 8.92 -17.58 -15.11
N ALA A 39 8.37 -16.38 -15.22
CA ALA A 39 8.45 -15.30 -14.24
C ALA A 39 7.45 -15.48 -13.08
N GLY A 40 6.54 -16.45 -13.18
CA GLY A 40 5.45 -16.66 -12.23
C GLY A 40 4.15 -16.00 -12.69
N ARG A 41 3.18 -15.91 -11.78
CA ARG A 41 1.86 -15.32 -12.06
C ARG A 41 1.80 -13.87 -11.61
N ASP A 42 1.06 -13.07 -12.36
CA ASP A 42 0.67 -11.74 -11.93
C ASP A 42 -0.04 -11.78 -10.58
N THR A 43 0.25 -10.81 -9.72
CA THR A 43 -0.19 -10.81 -8.33
C THR A 43 -0.73 -9.44 -7.95
N THR A 44 -1.88 -9.42 -7.28
CA THR A 44 -2.38 -8.23 -6.59
C THR A 44 -2.30 -8.45 -5.08
N ILE A 45 -1.69 -7.51 -4.37
CA ILE A 45 -1.56 -7.54 -2.91
C ILE A 45 -2.18 -6.27 -2.33
N VAL A 46 -2.98 -6.46 -1.30
CA VAL A 46 -3.60 -5.39 -0.53
C VAL A 46 -2.75 -5.15 0.71
N LEU A 47 -2.21 -3.94 0.87
CA LEU A 47 -1.60 -3.50 2.12
C LEU A 47 -2.68 -3.28 3.17
N THR A 48 -2.38 -3.70 4.40
CA THR A 48 -3.20 -3.37 5.57
C THR A 48 -2.68 -2.10 6.24
N SER A 49 -3.44 -1.54 7.17
CA SER A 49 -3.14 -0.29 7.88
C SER A 49 -1.76 -0.26 8.51
N CYS A 50 -1.23 -1.43 8.85
CA CYS A 50 0.06 -1.58 9.50
C CYS A 50 1.23 -1.74 8.53
N ASP A 51 0.97 -1.96 7.23
CA ASP A 51 1.99 -2.24 6.24
C ASP A 51 2.20 -1.03 5.32
N THR A 52 3.44 -0.58 5.20
CA THR A 52 3.84 0.43 4.20
C THR A 52 4.39 -0.20 2.92
N THR A 53 4.69 -1.50 2.96
CA THR A 53 5.24 -2.27 1.83
C THR A 53 4.78 -3.72 1.84
N ALA A 54 4.56 -4.29 0.67
CA ALA A 54 4.30 -5.72 0.47
C ALA A 54 5.63 -6.47 0.35
N SER A 55 5.75 -7.62 1.04
CA SER A 55 6.87 -8.53 0.85
C SER A 55 6.58 -9.46 -0.33
N ILE A 56 7.41 -9.38 -1.37
CA ILE A 56 7.27 -10.14 -2.63
C ILE A 56 8.47 -11.04 -2.83
N MET A 57 8.24 -12.23 -3.39
CA MET A 57 9.30 -13.09 -3.91
C MET A 57 9.07 -13.33 -5.40
N LEU A 58 9.90 -12.73 -6.26
CA LEU A 58 9.99 -13.11 -7.66
C LEU A 58 10.68 -14.48 -7.74
N ASN A 59 10.13 -15.41 -8.53
CA ASN A 59 10.61 -16.78 -8.56
C ASN A 59 10.64 -17.35 -9.98
N GLY A 60 11.83 -17.33 -10.58
CA GLY A 60 12.13 -17.84 -11.91
C GLY A 60 12.49 -19.31 -11.96
N SER A 61 12.58 -20.00 -10.81
CA SER A 61 13.05 -21.39 -10.73
C SER A 61 12.15 -22.42 -11.43
N GLY A 62 10.94 -22.02 -11.83
CA GLY A 62 10.04 -22.83 -12.67
C GLY A 62 10.39 -22.79 -14.17
N SER A 63 11.44 -22.08 -14.56
CA SER A 63 11.93 -22.05 -15.94
C SER A 63 12.58 -23.38 -16.33
N THR A 64 12.47 -23.77 -17.60
CA THR A 64 12.92 -25.10 -18.06
C THR A 64 13.66 -24.99 -19.39
N ASP A 65 14.55 -25.94 -19.65
CA ASP A 65 15.19 -26.09 -20.96
C ASP A 65 15.33 -27.58 -21.28
N ALA A 66 14.86 -27.98 -22.46
CA ALA A 66 14.89 -29.38 -22.90
C ALA A 66 16.19 -29.75 -23.63
N SER A 67 16.97 -28.76 -24.07
CA SER A 67 18.17 -28.90 -24.88
C SER A 67 19.46 -28.80 -24.06
N SER A 68 19.47 -28.01 -22.99
CA SER A 68 20.63 -27.84 -22.11
C SER A 68 20.24 -27.42 -20.69
N LYS A 69 21.23 -27.27 -19.79
CA LYS A 69 20.97 -26.76 -18.45
C LYS A 69 20.82 -25.23 -18.48
N ILE A 70 19.94 -24.69 -17.64
CA ILE A 70 19.89 -23.25 -17.39
C ILE A 70 21.19 -22.82 -16.69
N SER A 71 21.83 -21.78 -17.22
CA SER A 71 23.12 -21.25 -16.76
C SER A 71 22.98 -19.91 -16.02
N ALA A 72 21.97 -19.10 -16.34
CA ALA A 72 21.78 -17.78 -15.70
C ALA A 72 20.31 -17.34 -15.65
N TYR A 73 20.03 -16.45 -14.69
CA TYR A 73 18.78 -15.73 -14.50
C TYR A 73 19.12 -14.25 -14.31
N ALA A 74 18.33 -13.35 -14.89
CA ALA A 74 18.44 -11.92 -14.67
C ALA A 74 17.04 -11.29 -14.57
N TRP A 75 16.78 -10.59 -13.47
CA TRP A 75 15.57 -9.82 -13.24
C TRP A 75 15.81 -8.35 -13.47
N ALA A 76 14.99 -7.70 -14.29
CA ALA A 76 15.00 -6.26 -14.51
C ALA A 76 13.61 -5.67 -14.24
N VAL A 77 13.56 -4.48 -13.64
CA VAL A 77 12.32 -3.70 -13.59
C VAL A 77 12.12 -3.01 -14.94
N ILE A 78 10.90 -3.09 -15.46
CA ILE A 78 10.53 -2.41 -16.72
C ILE A 78 9.47 -1.32 -16.49
N GLN A 79 8.68 -1.44 -15.43
CA GLN A 79 7.77 -0.41 -14.96
C GLN A 79 7.72 -0.41 -13.43
N ALA A 80 7.82 0.77 -12.83
CA ALA A 80 7.61 0.99 -11.40
C ALA A 80 7.21 2.45 -11.14
N PRO A 81 6.67 2.77 -9.95
CA PRO A 81 6.71 4.13 -9.40
C PRO A 81 8.16 4.65 -9.34
N PRO A 82 8.42 5.92 -8.99
CA PRO A 82 9.77 6.52 -8.99
C PRO A 82 10.70 5.90 -7.92
N LEU A 83 11.11 4.66 -8.18
CA LEU A 83 11.94 3.77 -7.37
C LEU A 83 12.91 3.08 -8.32
N TYR A 84 14.18 3.08 -7.94
CA TYR A 84 15.22 2.40 -8.70
C TYR A 84 15.34 0.95 -8.25
N PHE A 85 15.36 0.02 -9.21
CA PHE A 85 15.70 -1.38 -8.96
C PHE A 85 16.89 -1.77 -9.85
N PRO A 86 18.01 -2.24 -9.27
CA PRO A 86 19.10 -2.77 -10.06
C PRO A 86 18.68 -4.10 -10.72
N THR A 87 19.37 -4.47 -11.79
CA THR A 87 19.27 -5.83 -12.34
C THR A 87 19.82 -6.84 -11.34
N ILE A 88 19.07 -7.91 -11.05
CA ILE A 88 19.45 -8.92 -10.06
C ILE A 88 19.65 -10.28 -10.73
N PHE A 89 20.82 -10.88 -10.53
CA PHE A 89 21.21 -12.15 -11.14
C PHE A 89 20.96 -13.33 -10.19
N ALA A 90 19.70 -13.72 -10.03
CA ALA A 90 19.31 -14.85 -9.19
C ALA A 90 18.00 -15.48 -9.68
N PRO A 91 17.80 -16.80 -9.47
CA PRO A 91 16.53 -17.44 -9.79
C PRO A 91 15.39 -16.97 -8.89
N LYS A 92 15.68 -16.45 -7.69
CA LYS A 92 14.69 -15.93 -6.74
C LYS A 92 15.15 -14.60 -6.17
N VAL A 93 14.23 -13.64 -6.04
CA VAL A 93 14.52 -12.28 -5.54
C VAL A 93 13.43 -11.86 -4.57
N SER A 94 13.83 -11.45 -3.36
CA SER A 94 12.92 -10.89 -2.36
C SER A 94 12.92 -9.37 -2.43
N LEU A 95 11.73 -8.77 -2.48
CA LEU A 95 11.52 -7.33 -2.60
C LEU A 95 10.52 -6.84 -1.54
N LYS A 96 10.65 -5.57 -1.16
CA LYS A 96 9.63 -4.83 -0.41
C LYS A 96 9.10 -3.72 -1.30
N LEU A 97 7.83 -3.80 -1.68
CA LEU A 97 7.22 -2.89 -2.64
C LEU A 97 6.16 -2.03 -1.94
N PRO A 98 6.30 -0.69 -1.94
CA PRO A 98 5.20 0.21 -1.60
C PRO A 98 3.99 0.03 -2.51
N ALA A 99 2.89 0.71 -2.20
CA ALA A 99 1.74 0.76 -3.09
C ALA A 99 2.14 1.28 -4.48
N GLY A 100 1.69 0.60 -5.53
CA GLY A 100 2.03 0.91 -6.91
C GLY A 100 1.91 -0.28 -7.85
N MET A 101 2.00 0.03 -9.14
CA MET A 101 2.07 -0.95 -10.23
C MET A 101 3.52 -1.21 -10.61
N TYR A 102 3.92 -2.47 -10.56
CA TYR A 102 5.27 -2.91 -10.92
C TYR A 102 5.19 -3.96 -12.03
N GLN A 103 6.17 -3.93 -12.92
CA GLN A 103 6.36 -4.97 -13.92
C GLN A 103 7.85 -5.34 -13.94
N PHE A 104 8.13 -6.63 -13.78
CA PHE A 104 9.46 -7.20 -13.80
C PHE A 104 9.60 -8.15 -14.99
N GLU A 105 10.74 -8.11 -15.66
CA GLU A 105 11.12 -9.03 -16.73
C GLU A 105 12.20 -9.99 -16.20
N LEU A 106 11.96 -11.29 -16.39
CA LEU A 106 12.93 -12.35 -16.19
C LEU A 106 13.56 -12.69 -17.54
N THR A 107 14.89 -12.62 -17.63
CA THR A 107 15.67 -13.24 -18.70
C THR A 107 16.34 -14.51 -18.18
N VAL A 108 16.12 -15.62 -18.88
CA VAL A 108 16.74 -16.93 -18.57
C VAL A 108 17.68 -17.30 -19.71
N THR A 109 18.90 -17.72 -19.38
CA THR A 109 19.92 -18.13 -20.35
C THR A 109 20.34 -19.57 -20.09
N ASN A 110 20.52 -20.34 -21.15
CA ASN A 110 20.95 -21.74 -21.07
C ASN A 110 22.47 -21.89 -21.26
N ALA A 111 23.01 -23.10 -21.08
CA ALA A 111 24.44 -23.37 -21.17
C ALA A 111 24.99 -23.24 -22.61
N GLN A 112 24.11 -23.14 -23.60
CA GLN A 112 24.45 -22.89 -25.01
C GLN A 112 24.41 -21.39 -25.36
N GLY A 113 24.10 -20.52 -24.39
CA GLY A 113 24.06 -19.06 -24.56
C GLY A 113 22.77 -18.52 -25.17
N LEU A 114 21.74 -19.36 -25.35
CA LEU A 114 20.42 -18.93 -25.82
C LEU A 114 19.59 -18.40 -24.65
N SER A 115 18.77 -17.38 -24.91
CA SER A 115 17.94 -16.74 -23.88
C SER A 115 16.48 -16.64 -24.26
N ALA A 116 15.62 -16.63 -23.24
CA ALA A 116 14.21 -16.32 -23.35
C ALA A 116 13.79 -15.38 -22.22
N LYS A 117 12.64 -14.72 -22.41
CA LYS A 117 12.11 -13.73 -21.48
C LYS A 117 10.68 -14.04 -21.10
N ASP A 118 10.31 -13.67 -19.88
CA ASP A 118 8.94 -13.67 -19.39
C ASP A 118 8.74 -12.50 -18.43
N THR A 119 7.51 -12.05 -18.25
CA THR A 119 7.18 -10.87 -17.42
C THR A 119 6.18 -11.22 -16.34
N VAL A 120 6.28 -10.53 -15.20
CA VAL A 120 5.29 -10.61 -14.13
C VAL A 120 4.88 -9.21 -13.69
N SER A 121 3.58 -9.00 -13.54
CA SER A 121 2.98 -7.78 -13.02
C SER A 121 2.59 -7.94 -11.55
N ILE A 122 3.05 -7.00 -10.73
CA ILE A 122 2.72 -6.94 -9.30
C ILE A 122 1.97 -5.62 -9.05
N ASN A 123 0.71 -5.74 -8.62
CA ASN A 123 -0.12 -4.61 -8.22
C ASN A 123 -0.22 -4.56 -6.70
N VAL A 124 0.42 -3.57 -6.07
CA VAL A 124 0.31 -3.35 -4.63
C VAL A 124 -0.69 -2.23 -4.41
N ILE A 125 -1.85 -2.55 -3.83
CA ILE A 125 -2.93 -1.59 -3.57
C ILE A 125 -3.12 -1.39 -2.07
N VAL A 126 -3.73 -0.27 -1.72
CA VAL A 126 -4.24 0.01 -0.36
C VAL A 126 -5.75 -0.14 -0.37
N SER A 127 -6.33 -0.71 0.68
CA SER A 127 -7.79 -0.79 0.80
C SER A 127 -8.36 0.58 1.16
N ALA A 128 -9.18 1.13 0.26
CA ALA A 128 -9.97 2.31 0.57
C ALA A 128 -11.23 1.89 1.33
N TYR A 129 -11.47 2.50 2.49
CA TYR A 129 -12.69 2.35 3.28
C TYR A 129 -13.48 3.65 3.24
N ASP A 130 -14.79 3.52 3.05
CA ASP A 130 -15.68 4.66 3.22
C ASP A 130 -15.81 4.98 4.69
N LEU A 131 -15.59 6.25 5.01
CA LEU A 131 -15.71 6.81 6.33
C LEU A 131 -17.05 7.54 6.43
N ASP A 132 -17.83 7.18 7.45
CA ASP A 132 -19.06 7.88 7.83
C ASP A 132 -19.08 8.00 9.35
N ILE A 133 -18.60 9.13 9.87
CA ILE A 133 -18.55 9.40 11.31
C ILE A 133 -19.63 10.41 11.66
N ASN A 134 -20.48 10.05 12.61
CA ASN A 134 -21.42 10.98 13.24
C ASN A 134 -20.92 11.34 14.62
N LEU A 135 -20.83 12.64 14.88
CA LEU A 135 -20.35 13.23 16.12
C LEU A 135 -21.42 14.15 16.69
N THR A 136 -21.58 14.10 18.00
CA THR A 136 -22.42 15.05 18.74
C THR A 136 -21.72 15.46 20.02
N GLY A 137 -21.73 16.75 20.33
CA GLY A 137 -21.07 17.27 21.50
C GLY A 137 -21.57 18.63 21.94
N GLU A 138 -21.01 19.09 23.03
CA GLU A 138 -21.21 20.43 23.56
C GLU A 138 -20.00 21.30 23.22
N PHE A 139 -20.21 22.60 23.12
CA PHE A 139 -19.14 23.56 22.95
C PHE A 139 -19.35 24.78 23.85
N VAL A 140 -18.23 25.45 24.14
CA VAL A 140 -18.16 26.74 24.79
C VAL A 140 -17.25 27.64 23.97
N PHE A 141 -17.76 28.81 23.61
CA PHE A 141 -17.05 29.89 22.96
C PHE A 141 -16.84 31.02 23.96
N TYR A 142 -15.61 31.49 24.05
CA TYR A 142 -15.20 32.61 24.88
C TYR A 142 -14.81 33.78 23.98
N ASP A 143 -15.62 34.83 24.00
CA ASP A 143 -15.33 36.13 23.38
C ASP A 143 -14.42 36.93 24.34
N LYS A 144 -13.27 37.35 23.82
CA LYS A 144 -12.17 38.04 24.51
C LYS A 144 -11.65 37.24 25.70
N TYR A 145 -11.33 35.99 25.44
CA TYR A 145 -10.76 35.08 26.42
C TYR A 145 -9.40 35.56 26.92
N GLU A 146 -9.25 35.61 28.25
CA GLU A 146 -8.02 36.00 28.96
C GLU A 146 -7.24 34.78 29.50
N GLY A 147 -7.27 33.66 28.77
CA GLY A 147 -6.65 32.42 29.27
C GLY A 147 -5.17 32.30 28.95
N GLY A 148 -4.36 32.60 29.95
CA GLY A 148 -3.01 32.06 30.09
C GLY A 148 -1.98 32.66 29.14
N CYS A 149 -1.62 33.92 29.35
CA CYS A 149 -0.41 34.49 28.75
C CYS A 149 0.83 33.74 29.22
N TYR A 150 1.32 32.79 28.42
CA TYR A 150 2.63 32.18 28.66
C TYR A 150 3.79 33.07 28.15
N TYR A 151 3.49 34.06 27.29
CA TYR A 151 4.47 35.00 26.72
C TYR A 151 3.88 36.42 26.60
N VAL A 152 4.71 37.45 26.79
CA VAL A 152 4.35 38.88 26.83
C VAL A 152 4.81 39.53 25.50
N PRO A 153 4.02 40.42 24.86
CA PRO A 153 2.77 41.04 25.31
C PRO A 153 1.52 40.14 25.15
N CYS A 154 0.57 40.31 26.06
CA CYS A 154 -0.73 39.64 26.06
C CYS A 154 -1.63 40.23 24.96
N TYR A 155 -2.14 39.38 24.09
CA TYR A 155 -3.17 39.72 23.12
C TYR A 155 -4.48 39.07 23.55
N TRP A 156 -5.59 39.81 23.46
CA TRP A 156 -6.92 39.22 23.66
C TRP A 156 -7.20 38.28 22.50
N VAL A 157 -7.67 37.08 22.81
CA VAL A 157 -8.01 36.09 21.80
C VAL A 157 -9.43 35.58 22.01
N ASP A 158 -10.10 35.27 20.92
CA ASP A 158 -11.40 34.58 20.99
C ASP A 158 -11.15 33.09 20.79
N SER A 159 -11.77 32.26 21.62
CA SER A 159 -11.50 30.84 21.65
C SER A 159 -12.77 30.00 21.65
N THR A 160 -12.86 29.03 20.74
CA THR A 160 -13.93 28.01 20.72
C THR A 160 -13.36 26.68 21.19
N TYR A 161 -14.00 26.06 22.19
CA TYR A 161 -13.70 24.69 22.63
C TYR A 161 -14.95 23.82 22.52
N GLY A 162 -14.86 22.71 21.81
CA GLY A 162 -15.93 21.71 21.75
C GLY A 162 -15.45 20.35 22.22
N TYR A 163 -16.31 19.57 22.85
CA TYR A 163 -16.09 18.16 23.17
C TYR A 163 -17.35 17.35 22.93
N GLY A 164 -17.19 16.13 22.44
CA GLY A 164 -18.33 15.25 22.29
C GLY A 164 -17.93 13.84 21.99
N THR A 165 -18.93 13.01 21.69
CA THR A 165 -18.70 11.60 21.40
C THR A 165 -19.19 11.22 20.00
N GLY A 166 -18.58 10.18 19.46
CA GLY A 166 -18.93 9.62 18.16
C GLY A 166 -18.86 8.11 18.16
N SER A 167 -19.56 7.49 17.21
CA SER A 167 -19.49 6.06 16.94
C SER A 167 -18.76 5.80 15.62
N PHE A 168 -17.73 4.95 15.64
CA PHE A 168 -17.02 4.48 14.47
C PHE A 168 -17.00 2.95 14.50
N ALA A 169 -17.37 2.29 13.42
CA ALA A 169 -17.00 0.90 13.17
C ALA A 169 -15.94 0.89 12.06
N PRO A 170 -14.79 0.17 12.15
CA PRO A 170 -14.34 -0.84 13.13
C PRO A 170 -13.62 -0.38 14.43
N LEU A 171 -13.41 0.92 14.63
CA LEU A 171 -12.41 1.40 15.59
C LEU A 171 -12.94 1.85 16.99
N GLY A 172 -14.26 1.93 17.23
CA GLY A 172 -14.84 2.06 18.59
C GLY A 172 -15.59 3.37 18.90
N LYS A 173 -15.50 3.85 20.16
CA LYS A 173 -16.03 5.16 20.60
C LYS A 173 -14.92 6.20 20.54
N TYR A 174 -15.32 7.44 20.27
CA TYR A 174 -14.41 8.57 20.08
C TYR A 174 -14.81 9.74 20.94
N ALA A 175 -13.82 10.48 21.42
CA ALA A 175 -14.01 11.87 21.76
C ALA A 175 -13.55 12.73 20.57
N PHE A 176 -14.23 13.84 20.31
CA PHE A 176 -13.68 14.87 19.43
C PHE A 176 -13.40 16.14 20.21
N TYR A 177 -12.52 16.97 19.67
CA TYR A 177 -12.38 18.34 20.14
C TYR A 177 -12.23 19.31 18.98
N VAL A 178 -12.73 20.53 19.18
CA VAL A 178 -12.54 21.67 18.30
C VAL A 178 -11.80 22.73 19.09
N TYR A 179 -10.73 23.28 18.52
CA TYR A 179 -10.00 24.41 19.07
C TYR A 179 -9.68 25.45 18.01
N GLU A 180 -10.19 26.65 18.22
CA GLU A 180 -9.96 27.82 17.38
C GLU A 180 -9.42 28.94 18.23
N THR A 181 -8.47 29.70 17.68
CA THR A 181 -8.06 30.99 18.24
C THR A 181 -8.12 32.08 17.18
N ALA A 182 -8.34 33.29 17.65
CA ALA A 182 -8.38 34.50 16.85
C ALA A 182 -7.63 35.63 17.54
N ASP A 183 -6.81 36.38 16.82
CA ASP A 183 -6.24 37.62 17.35
C ASP A 183 -7.29 38.75 17.23
N THR A 184 -7.78 39.24 18.38
CA THR A 184 -8.78 40.32 18.43
C THR A 184 -8.25 41.67 17.92
N SER A 185 -6.92 41.83 17.83
CA SER A 185 -6.25 43.07 17.41
C SER A 185 -6.03 43.15 15.89
N LEU A 186 -6.09 42.01 15.20
CA LEU A 186 -5.95 41.95 13.76
C LEU A 186 -7.34 41.98 13.11
N ILE A 187 -7.60 42.98 12.25
CA ILE A 187 -8.82 43.08 11.40
C ILE A 187 -8.81 41.99 10.29
N LYS A 188 -8.07 40.91 10.47
CA LYS A 188 -7.85 39.87 9.48
C LYS A 188 -8.21 38.55 10.14
N ASP A 189 -9.26 37.93 9.64
CA ASP A 189 -9.82 36.63 10.04
C ASP A 189 -8.84 35.46 9.77
N ILE A 190 -7.60 35.53 10.27
CA ILE A 190 -6.65 34.42 10.19
C ILE A 190 -7.05 33.44 11.30
N HIS A 191 -7.90 32.49 10.95
CA HIS A 191 -8.35 31.44 11.86
C HIS A 191 -7.95 30.07 11.35
N THR A 192 -7.50 29.23 12.28
CA THR A 192 -7.29 27.80 12.03
C THR A 192 -8.18 27.03 12.99
N THR A 193 -9.11 26.27 12.45
CA THR A 193 -9.97 25.38 13.23
C THR A 193 -9.30 24.05 13.39
N ASN A 194 -8.58 23.87 14.49
CA ASN A 194 -7.98 22.60 14.82
C ASN A 194 -9.07 21.64 15.27
N PHE A 195 -9.03 20.44 14.71
CA PHE A 195 -9.97 19.39 15.03
C PHE A 195 -9.21 18.09 15.25
N GLY A 196 -9.64 17.33 16.24
CA GLY A 196 -9.14 15.98 16.38
C GLY A 196 -10.13 15.01 16.99
N LEU A 197 -9.86 13.73 16.71
CA LEU A 197 -10.60 12.57 17.20
C LEU A 197 -9.67 11.73 18.05
N TYR A 198 -10.02 11.54 19.32
CA TYR A 198 -9.30 10.72 20.29
C TYR A 198 -10.02 9.40 20.52
N PHE A 199 -9.24 8.33 20.65
CA PHE A 199 -9.71 7.00 20.97
C PHE A 199 -9.51 6.77 22.47
N ASP A 200 -10.45 6.08 23.14
CA ASP A 200 -10.28 5.73 24.55
C ASP A 200 -9.07 4.80 24.75
N GLY A 201 -8.06 5.27 25.48
CA GLY A 201 -6.97 4.43 26.01
C GLY A 201 -5.60 4.49 25.31
N ASP A 202 -5.38 5.31 24.27
CA ASP A 202 -4.02 5.45 23.71
C ASP A 202 -3.74 6.81 23.02
N GLN A 203 -2.45 7.15 22.89
CA GLN A 203 -1.84 8.38 22.32
C GLN A 203 -2.16 8.66 20.83
N GLN A 204 -3.18 8.01 20.30
CA GLN A 204 -3.49 7.94 18.88
C GLN A 204 -4.72 8.77 18.62
N SER A 205 -4.52 9.91 17.98
CA SER A 205 -5.60 10.79 17.61
C SER A 205 -5.44 11.20 16.15
N LEU A 206 -6.57 11.26 15.46
CA LEU A 206 -6.64 11.98 14.19
C LEU A 206 -6.60 13.46 14.53
N TYR A 207 -5.75 14.19 13.85
CA TYR A 207 -5.61 15.64 13.99
C TYR A 207 -5.61 16.26 12.62
N GLY A 208 -6.17 17.45 12.53
CA GLY A 208 -6.19 18.20 11.29
C GLY A 208 -6.90 19.52 11.45
N VAL A 209 -7.28 20.08 10.30
CA VAL A 209 -7.91 21.39 10.22
C VAL A 209 -9.27 21.28 9.54
N LEU A 210 -10.29 21.85 10.17
CA LEU A 210 -11.58 22.08 9.55
C LEU A 210 -11.53 23.39 8.75
N SER A 211 -12.19 23.41 7.59
CA SER A 211 -12.37 24.63 6.82
C SER A 211 -13.48 25.54 7.37
N THR A 212 -14.32 25.01 8.28
CA THR A 212 -15.42 25.75 8.89
C THR A 212 -14.90 26.61 10.03
N ASN A 213 -15.11 27.92 9.95
CA ASN A 213 -14.85 28.85 11.04
C ASN A 213 -16.03 28.84 12.03
N PHE A 214 -15.89 28.09 13.13
CA PHE A 214 -16.95 27.96 14.14
C PHE A 214 -17.17 29.26 14.89
N ARG A 215 -16.15 30.05 15.15
CA ARG A 215 -16.30 31.40 15.71
C ARG A 215 -17.33 32.21 14.91
N THR A 216 -17.09 32.44 13.62
CA THR A 216 -17.98 33.27 12.79
C THR A 216 -19.39 32.65 12.73
N LEU A 217 -19.50 31.32 12.70
CA LEU A 217 -20.77 30.63 12.73
C LEU A 217 -21.53 30.90 14.05
N ILE A 218 -20.85 30.82 15.19
CA ILE A 218 -21.42 31.02 16.53
C ILE A 218 -21.80 32.49 16.75
N GLU A 219 -20.96 33.44 16.34
CA GLU A 219 -21.24 34.88 16.43
C GLU A 219 -22.51 35.27 15.64
N ASN A 220 -22.74 34.59 14.51
CA ASN A 220 -23.93 34.76 13.67
C ASN A 220 -25.17 33.98 14.15
N GLY A 221 -25.12 33.34 15.32
CA GLY A 221 -26.28 32.66 15.92
C GLY A 221 -26.30 31.14 15.74
N GLY A 222 -25.23 30.54 15.22
CA GLY A 222 -25.16 29.11 14.91
C GLY A 222 -25.84 28.77 13.57
N GLY A 223 -26.29 27.53 13.42
CA GLY A 223 -26.95 27.02 12.22
C GLY A 223 -26.18 25.89 11.54
N ALA A 224 -26.66 25.52 10.36
CA ALA A 224 -26.05 24.48 9.54
C ALA A 224 -24.72 24.95 8.95
N PHE A 225 -23.77 24.02 8.79
CA PHE A 225 -22.50 24.28 8.15
C PHE A 225 -22.06 23.13 7.26
N THR A 226 -21.20 23.47 6.30
CA THR A 226 -20.49 22.52 5.44
C THR A 226 -19.02 22.92 5.37
N GLY A 227 -18.15 21.96 5.14
CA GLY A 227 -16.73 22.21 5.01
C GLY A 227 -15.95 20.94 4.69
N THR A 228 -14.65 21.01 4.93
CA THR A 228 -13.74 19.87 4.78
C THR A 228 -12.89 19.71 6.03
N PHE A 229 -12.54 18.46 6.35
CA PHE A 229 -11.53 18.12 7.35
C PHE A 229 -10.28 17.58 6.65
N THR A 230 -9.20 18.35 6.71
CA THR A 230 -7.89 17.95 6.20
C THR A 230 -7.08 17.34 7.33
N ILE A 231 -6.88 16.03 7.28
CA ILE A 231 -6.08 15.30 8.27
C ILE A 231 -4.61 15.68 8.08
N SER A 232 -3.97 16.16 9.14
CA SER A 232 -2.54 16.49 9.18
C SER A 232 -1.70 15.43 9.89
N LYS A 233 -2.31 14.65 10.79
CA LYS A 233 -1.63 13.59 11.54
C LYS A 233 -2.64 12.56 12.02
N GLY A 234 -2.24 11.30 12.09
CA GLY A 234 -2.99 10.25 12.77
C GLY A 234 -2.50 8.86 12.44
N SER A 235 -2.94 7.87 13.22
CA SER A 235 -2.64 6.46 12.99
C SER A 235 -3.92 5.65 13.06
N ALA A 236 -3.96 4.55 12.31
CA ALA A 236 -4.93 3.49 12.54
C ALA A 236 -4.25 2.40 13.37
N GLN A 237 -4.81 2.09 14.54
CA GLN A 237 -4.32 1.01 15.43
C GLN A 237 -2.86 1.14 15.90
N GLY A 238 -2.23 2.30 15.75
CA GLY A 238 -0.93 2.61 16.34
C GLY A 238 0.27 2.11 15.54
N CYS A 239 0.02 1.40 14.45
CA CYS A 239 1.08 0.76 13.69
C CYS A 239 1.65 1.61 12.55
N ASN A 240 0.89 2.60 12.04
CA ASN A 240 1.36 3.48 10.97
C ASN A 240 0.90 4.95 11.17
N PRO A 241 1.77 5.84 11.67
CA PRO A 241 1.43 7.25 11.92
C PRO A 241 1.31 8.10 10.65
N ASN A 242 1.59 7.53 9.47
CA ASN A 242 1.59 8.23 8.19
C ASN A 242 0.45 7.78 7.27
N ILE A 243 -0.45 6.91 7.76
CA ILE A 243 -1.50 6.30 6.92
C ILE A 243 -2.48 7.31 6.31
N PHE A 244 -2.62 8.48 6.92
CA PHE A 244 -3.48 9.56 6.42
C PHE A 244 -2.73 10.63 5.61
N ASN A 245 -1.44 10.46 5.34
CA ASN A 245 -0.66 11.46 4.60
C ASN A 245 -1.09 11.50 3.13
N GLY A 246 -1.38 12.71 2.64
CA GLY A 246 -1.73 12.93 1.23
C GLY A 246 -3.13 12.48 0.84
N LEU A 247 -3.99 12.13 1.80
CA LEU A 247 -5.38 11.81 1.52
C LEU A 247 -6.17 13.06 1.13
N SER A 248 -7.19 12.87 0.29
CA SER A 248 -8.15 13.93 0.02
C SER A 248 -8.90 14.32 1.31
N PRO A 249 -9.20 15.61 1.53
CA PRO A 249 -9.96 16.04 2.68
C PRO A 249 -11.33 15.33 2.78
N LEU A 250 -11.76 15.07 4.01
CA LEU A 250 -13.09 14.51 4.28
C LEU A 250 -14.13 15.63 4.17
N ASN A 251 -15.28 15.35 3.58
CA ASN A 251 -16.43 16.24 3.56
C ASN A 251 -17.02 16.32 4.97
N VAL A 252 -17.37 17.52 5.41
CA VAL A 252 -17.96 17.78 6.71
C VAL A 252 -19.28 18.49 6.51
N THR A 253 -20.32 17.99 7.19
CA THR A 253 -21.61 18.67 7.32
C THR A 253 -22.01 18.67 8.77
N GLY A 254 -22.81 19.64 9.21
CA GLY A 254 -23.22 19.67 10.60
C GLY A 254 -24.15 20.81 10.94
N THR A 255 -24.44 20.94 12.22
CA THR A 255 -25.24 22.04 12.77
C THR A 255 -24.75 22.41 14.15
N VAL A 256 -24.63 23.72 14.38
CA VAL A 256 -24.36 24.34 15.68
C VAL A 256 -25.67 24.90 16.22
N THR A 257 -26.03 24.55 17.45
CA THR A 257 -27.20 25.10 18.14
C THR A 257 -26.73 25.82 19.40
N ILE A 258 -27.04 27.11 19.52
CA ILE A 258 -26.72 27.89 20.72
C ILE A 258 -27.75 27.58 21.79
N THR A 259 -27.29 27.15 22.97
CA THR A 259 -28.15 26.84 24.12
C THR A 259 -28.09 27.92 25.19
N SER A 260 -27.00 28.68 25.27
CA SER A 260 -26.89 29.84 26.15
C SER A 260 -25.96 30.91 25.59
N LYS A 261 -26.23 32.17 25.92
CA LYS A 261 -25.40 33.33 25.58
C LYS A 261 -25.38 34.28 26.76
N ASN A 262 -24.21 34.50 27.33
CA ASN A 262 -23.97 35.46 28.41
C ASN A 262 -22.73 36.28 28.07
N LEU A 263 -22.90 37.58 27.77
CA LEU A 263 -21.82 38.54 27.48
C LEU A 263 -20.65 37.93 26.68
N SER A 264 -19.61 37.46 27.38
CA SER A 264 -18.36 36.91 26.83
C SER A 264 -18.32 35.39 26.66
N VAL A 265 -19.40 34.66 26.98
CA VAL A 265 -19.47 33.19 26.93
C VAL A 265 -20.73 32.74 26.20
N ILE A 266 -20.55 31.97 25.14
CA ILE A 266 -21.64 31.33 24.38
C ILE A 266 -21.47 29.82 24.49
N ALA A 267 -22.51 29.09 24.88
CA ALA A 267 -22.49 27.64 24.90
C ALA A 267 -23.56 27.06 23.98
N GLY A 268 -23.34 25.83 23.55
CA GLY A 268 -24.25 25.16 22.64
C GLY A 268 -23.91 23.70 22.40
N THR A 269 -24.61 23.11 21.45
CA THR A 269 -24.36 21.77 20.96
C THR A 269 -23.91 21.81 19.51
N VAL A 270 -23.06 20.88 19.13
CA VAL A 270 -22.65 20.65 17.74
C VAL A 270 -23.01 19.22 17.34
N SER A 271 -23.54 19.09 16.12
CA SER A 271 -23.63 17.82 15.41
C SER A 271 -22.77 17.92 14.15
N MET A 272 -22.04 16.85 13.83
CA MET A 272 -21.14 16.83 12.69
C MET A 272 -21.12 15.43 12.07
N ASN A 273 -21.19 15.38 10.75
CA ASN A 273 -21.01 14.19 9.94
C ASN A 273 -19.76 14.36 9.06
N LEU A 274 -18.83 13.42 9.17
CA LEU A 274 -17.61 13.36 8.36
C LEU A 274 -17.71 12.22 7.36
N LYS A 275 -17.52 12.53 6.07
CA LYS A 275 -17.63 11.60 4.95
C LYS A 275 -16.43 11.65 4.03
N GLY A 276 -15.91 10.50 3.63
CA GLY A 276 -14.86 10.42 2.63
C GLY A 276 -14.21 9.05 2.60
N LYS A 277 -13.08 8.92 1.91
CA LYS A 277 -12.31 7.68 1.88
C LYS A 277 -11.10 7.78 2.80
N THR A 278 -10.88 6.75 3.60
CA THR A 278 -9.64 6.54 4.34
C THR A 278 -8.99 5.25 3.85
N TYR A 279 -7.76 5.01 4.26
CA TYR A 279 -7.07 3.77 3.97
C TYR A 279 -6.74 3.10 5.30
N PHE A 280 -7.09 1.82 5.41
CA PHE A 280 -6.78 0.94 6.54
C PHE A 280 -6.34 -0.42 6.01
#